data_AF-A0AAD4C555-F1
#
_entry.id   AF-A0AAD4C555-F1
#
_cell.length_a   1.000
_cell.length_b   1.000
_cell.length_c   1.000
_cell.angle_alpha   90.00
_cell.angle_beta   90.00
_cell.angle_gamma   90.00
#
_symmetry.space_group_name_H-M   'P 1'
#
loop_
_entity.id
_entity.type
_entity.pdbx_description
1 polymer ?
#
loop_
_entity_poly.entity_id
_entity_poly.type
_entity_poly.pdbx_seq_one_letter_code
_entity_poly.pdbx_strand_id
1 'polypeptide(L)'
;MSYQLSITALKPQEVPSEDTIIALGKELIDSTATWKKGKTLAKGKVLTLSRPKGPGDGAPWHCRVSEHTKEDATFDEFWGKLGVDKAENEKEFIEPIKKIAQVKSISDTQSIWTLYYTFPPPVSPRVFTVLQTVHLVESSPKLGIVVSVPIDLSADEELAKIEEKGVKGRYVSVERLLELEDGKVEWRMATSSSPGGSIPSFVSEMSMPGQIAADVTHFLKWFHALRENGHN
;
A
#
# COMPACT_ATOMS: atom_id res chain seq x y z
N MET A 1 0.97 19.86 16.92
CA MET A 1 2.03 19.00 16.35
C MET A 1 1.68 18.75 14.89
N SER A 2 2.62 18.91 13.96
CA SER A 2 2.40 18.53 12.57
C SER A 2 2.33 17.00 12.48
N TYR A 3 1.31 16.46 11.83
CA TYR A 3 1.21 15.03 11.56
C TYR A 3 2.32 14.57 10.59
N GLN A 4 2.75 13.32 10.72
CA GLN A 4 3.70 12.69 9.81
C GLN A 4 3.28 11.24 9.52
N LEU A 5 3.58 10.76 8.31
CA LEU A 5 3.30 9.38 7.91
C LEU A 5 4.18 8.42 8.70
N SER A 6 3.55 7.57 9.53
CA SER A 6 4.23 6.54 10.31
C SER A 6 3.28 5.38 10.63
N ILE A 7 3.82 4.29 11.19
CA ILE A 7 3.01 3.15 11.65
C ILE A 7 2.25 3.43 12.96
N THR A 8 2.31 4.64 13.51
CA THR A 8 1.47 5.05 14.64
C THR A 8 0.05 5.20 14.15
N ALA A 9 -0.84 4.33 14.63
CA ALA A 9 -2.24 4.33 14.23
C ALA A 9 -2.96 5.59 14.76
N LEU A 10 -3.78 6.19 13.92
CA LEU A 10 -4.63 7.32 14.27
C LEU A 10 -6.02 6.83 14.67
N LYS A 11 -6.70 7.54 15.55
CA LYS A 11 -8.14 7.33 15.69
C LYS A 11 -8.88 7.92 14.48
N PRO A 12 -10.07 7.40 14.12
CA PRO A 12 -10.86 7.96 13.03
C PRO A 12 -11.12 9.47 13.12
N GLN A 13 -11.21 10.02 14.34
CA GLN A 13 -11.45 11.45 14.57
C GLN A 13 -10.18 12.31 14.51
N GLU A 14 -8.99 11.69 14.49
CA GLU A 14 -7.68 12.35 14.49
C GLU A 14 -7.04 12.37 13.08
N VAL A 15 -7.78 11.90 12.07
CA VAL A 15 -7.34 11.88 10.67
C VAL A 15 -7.12 13.32 10.17
N PRO A 16 -5.92 13.67 9.65
CA PRO A 16 -5.66 14.96 9.03
C PRO A 16 -6.47 15.16 7.75
N SER A 17 -6.52 16.40 7.26
CA SER A 17 -7.13 16.68 5.94
C SER A 17 -6.50 15.85 4.82
N GLU A 18 -7.30 15.53 3.79
CA GLU A 18 -6.85 14.81 2.59
C GLU A 18 -5.64 15.50 1.94
N ASP A 19 -5.68 16.83 1.79
CA ASP A 19 -4.56 17.61 1.24
C ASP A 19 -3.26 17.41 2.02
N THR A 20 -3.34 17.36 3.36
CA THR A 20 -2.16 17.11 4.20
C THR A 20 -1.62 15.70 3.98
N ILE A 21 -2.49 14.69 3.92
CA ILE A 21 -2.10 13.29 3.71
C ILE A 21 -1.44 13.12 2.34
N ILE A 22 -2.03 13.70 1.29
CA ILE A 22 -1.50 13.65 -0.07
C ILE A 22 -0.18 14.42 -0.20
N ALA A 23 -0.06 15.61 0.41
CA ALA A 23 1.18 16.37 0.42
C ALA A 23 2.34 15.60 1.07
N LEU A 24 2.08 14.98 2.24
CA LEU A 24 3.06 14.12 2.91
C LEU A 24 3.39 12.87 2.09
N GLY A 25 2.39 12.31 1.40
CA GLY A 25 2.59 11.18 0.49
C GLY A 25 3.51 11.54 -0.67
N LYS A 26 3.28 12.69 -1.31
CA LYS A 26 4.13 13.23 -2.38
C LYS A 26 5.56 13.44 -1.89
N GLU A 27 5.74 14.11 -0.76
CA GLU A 27 7.07 14.35 -0.18
C GLU A 27 7.82 13.03 0.11
N LEU A 28 7.14 12.06 0.73
CA LEU A 28 7.74 10.76 1.04
C LEU A 28 8.13 10.02 -0.25
N ILE A 29 7.23 9.91 -1.22
CA ILE A 29 7.47 9.12 -2.43
C ILE A 29 8.56 9.75 -3.29
N ASP A 30 8.66 11.08 -3.33
CA ASP A 30 9.73 11.79 -4.03
C ASP A 30 11.08 11.58 -3.32
N SER A 31 11.09 11.58 -1.98
CA SER A 31 12.31 11.28 -1.21
C SER A 31 12.91 9.91 -1.52
N THR A 32 12.11 8.95 -2.03
CA THR A 32 12.61 7.61 -2.35
C THR A 32 13.69 7.61 -3.43
N ALA A 33 13.78 8.66 -4.25
CA ALA A 33 14.84 8.80 -5.27
C ALA A 33 16.26 8.78 -4.68
N THR A 34 16.43 9.19 -3.41
CA THR A 34 17.72 9.23 -2.72
C THR A 34 17.92 8.08 -1.74
N TRP A 35 16.98 7.13 -1.68
CA TRP A 35 17.08 5.99 -0.76
C TRP A 35 18.14 5.00 -1.20
N LYS A 36 18.62 4.16 -0.27
CA LYS A 36 19.62 3.15 -0.55
C LYS A 36 19.04 2.13 -1.53
N LYS A 37 19.67 1.98 -2.70
CA LYS A 37 19.31 0.95 -3.69
C LYS A 37 19.59 -0.44 -3.13
N GLY A 38 18.60 -1.32 -3.24
CA GLY A 38 18.65 -2.73 -2.90
C GLY A 38 18.85 -3.60 -4.14
N LYS A 39 18.32 -4.83 -4.08
CA LYS A 39 18.37 -5.78 -5.20
C LYS A 39 17.30 -5.44 -6.24
N THR A 40 17.56 -5.79 -7.48
CA THR A 40 16.52 -5.87 -8.51
C THR A 40 15.96 -7.28 -8.54
N LEU A 41 14.65 -7.41 -8.33
CA LEU A 41 13.93 -8.69 -8.23
C LEU A 41 13.02 -8.87 -9.45
N ALA A 42 12.18 -9.92 -9.44
CA ALA A 42 11.24 -10.24 -10.52
C ALA A 42 11.91 -10.30 -11.90
N LYS A 43 13.01 -11.05 -12.01
CA LYS A 43 13.83 -11.18 -13.23
C LYS A 43 14.37 -9.84 -13.75
N GLY A 44 14.73 -8.93 -12.85
CA GLY A 44 15.31 -7.63 -13.22
C GLY A 44 14.29 -6.52 -13.46
N LYS A 45 12.99 -6.76 -13.20
CA LYS A 45 11.92 -5.79 -13.48
C LYS A 45 11.58 -4.86 -12.31
N VAL A 46 11.91 -5.24 -11.07
CA VAL A 46 11.50 -4.48 -9.88
C VAL A 46 12.73 -4.09 -9.07
N LEU A 47 13.07 -2.80 -9.04
CA LEU A 47 14.13 -2.26 -8.19
C LEU A 47 13.59 -2.08 -6.77
N THR A 48 14.30 -2.61 -5.77
CA THR A 48 14.01 -2.33 -4.35
C THR A 48 14.89 -1.20 -3.84
N LEU A 49 14.37 -0.37 -2.94
CA LEU A 49 15.10 0.66 -2.20
C LEU A 49 14.70 0.61 -0.73
N SER A 50 15.53 1.18 0.14
CA SER A 50 15.17 1.31 1.56
C SER A 50 15.85 2.49 2.23
N ARG A 51 15.26 2.91 3.35
CA ARG A 51 15.94 3.78 4.33
C ARG A 51 15.75 3.21 5.74
N PRO A 52 16.76 3.35 6.62
CA PRO A 52 16.59 2.98 8.01
C PRO A 52 15.52 3.83 8.69
N LYS A 53 15.01 3.35 9.83
CA LYS A 53 14.08 4.09 10.67
C LYS A 53 14.67 5.45 11.08
N GLY A 54 14.02 6.54 10.71
CA GLY A 54 14.34 7.90 11.16
C GLY A 54 13.54 8.33 12.39
N PRO A 55 13.71 9.58 12.86
CA PRO A 55 12.93 10.14 13.95
C PRO A 55 11.42 10.06 13.69
N GLY A 56 10.71 9.39 14.59
CA GLY A 56 9.26 9.23 14.54
C GLY A 56 8.71 8.31 13.44
N ASP A 57 9.57 7.77 12.56
CA ASP A 57 9.25 6.52 11.88
C ASP A 57 9.09 5.43 12.96
N GLY A 58 8.10 4.55 12.86
CA GLY A 58 7.97 3.44 13.82
C GLY A 58 8.77 2.21 13.42
N ALA A 59 9.05 2.03 12.12
CA ALA A 59 9.85 0.96 11.53
C ALA A 59 10.65 1.50 10.32
N PRO A 60 11.64 0.75 9.79
CA PRO A 60 12.30 1.11 8.54
C PRO A 60 11.32 1.25 7.37
N TRP A 61 11.75 1.94 6.32
CA TRP A 61 10.98 2.06 5.10
C TRP A 61 11.57 1.24 3.98
N HIS A 62 10.69 0.59 3.24
CA HIS A 62 11.02 -0.20 2.06
C HIS A 62 10.24 0.35 0.87
N CYS A 63 10.90 0.42 -0.27
CA CYS A 63 10.32 0.92 -1.50
C CYS A 63 10.59 -0.07 -2.63
N ARG A 64 9.69 -0.11 -3.59
CA ARG A 64 9.91 -0.76 -4.87
C ARG A 64 9.48 0.14 -6.02
N VAL A 65 10.16 -0.02 -7.14
CA VAL A 65 9.93 0.73 -8.38
C VAL A 65 9.92 -0.26 -9.53
N SER A 66 8.92 -0.16 -10.39
CA SER A 66 8.82 -0.91 -11.64
C SER A 66 8.30 0.01 -12.74
N GLU A 67 8.71 -0.27 -13.98
CA GLU A 67 8.23 0.41 -15.17
C GLU A 67 7.52 -0.59 -16.06
N HIS A 68 6.39 -0.17 -16.62
CA HIS A 68 5.47 -1.04 -17.34
C HIS A 68 5.12 -0.43 -18.68
N THR A 69 5.18 -1.24 -19.74
CA THR A 69 4.69 -0.86 -21.05
C THR A 69 3.18 -1.13 -21.14
N LYS A 70 2.54 -0.65 -22.20
CA LYS A 70 1.10 -0.90 -22.47
C LYS A 70 0.74 -2.39 -22.55
N GLU A 71 1.70 -3.25 -22.88
CA GLU A 71 1.50 -4.71 -22.88
C GLU A 71 1.27 -5.24 -21.46
N ASP A 72 1.91 -4.64 -20.45
CA ASP A 72 1.65 -4.92 -19.04
C ASP A 72 0.30 -4.32 -18.63
N ALA A 73 0.17 -2.99 -18.64
CA ALA A 73 -1.09 -2.26 -18.51
C ALA A 73 -0.87 -0.77 -18.84
N THR A 74 -1.90 -0.08 -19.32
CA THR A 74 -1.93 1.38 -19.46
C THR A 74 -2.09 2.08 -18.10
N PHE A 75 -1.88 3.39 -18.04
CA PHE A 75 -2.07 4.18 -16.81
C PHE A 75 -3.49 4.01 -16.27
N ASP A 76 -4.50 4.15 -17.13
CA ASP A 76 -5.91 4.10 -16.71
C ASP A 76 -6.30 2.70 -16.23
N GLU A 77 -5.76 1.65 -16.86
CA GLU A 77 -5.93 0.27 -16.40
C GLU A 77 -5.29 0.02 -15.03
N PHE A 78 -4.07 0.52 -14.81
CA PHE A 78 -3.44 0.46 -13.50
C PHE A 78 -4.26 1.22 -12.45
N TRP A 79 -4.64 2.46 -12.75
CA TRP A 79 -5.40 3.30 -11.82
C TRP A 79 -6.76 2.68 -11.47
N GLY A 80 -7.46 2.13 -12.47
CA GLY A 80 -8.75 1.48 -12.29
C GLY A 80 -8.72 0.24 -11.40
N LYS A 81 -7.54 -0.37 -11.14
CA LYS A 81 -7.42 -1.53 -10.23
C LYS A 81 -6.63 -1.23 -8.95
N LEU A 82 -5.76 -0.22 -8.97
CA LEU A 82 -4.88 0.12 -7.84
C LEU A 82 -5.30 1.38 -7.09
N GLY A 83 -5.96 2.32 -7.76
CA GLY A 83 -6.50 3.55 -7.20
C GLY A 83 -8.00 3.49 -6.91
N VAL A 84 -8.73 2.63 -7.62
CA VAL A 84 -10.16 2.36 -7.42
C VAL A 84 -10.35 0.96 -6.84
N ASP A 85 -11.21 0.84 -5.83
CA ASP A 85 -11.54 -0.43 -5.15
C ASP A 85 -10.29 -1.23 -4.75
N LYS A 86 -9.28 -0.52 -4.25
CA LYS A 86 -7.94 -1.07 -4.01
C LYS A 86 -7.99 -2.28 -3.09
N ALA A 87 -8.74 -2.19 -1.99
CA ALA A 87 -8.85 -3.29 -1.03
C ALA A 87 -9.55 -4.52 -1.64
N GLU A 88 -10.60 -4.32 -2.44
CA GLU A 88 -11.25 -5.41 -3.19
C GLU A 88 -10.28 -6.07 -4.17
N ASN A 89 -9.61 -5.29 -5.00
CA ASN A 89 -8.70 -5.81 -6.01
C ASN A 89 -7.51 -6.53 -5.36
N GLU A 90 -6.91 -5.96 -4.30
CA GLU A 90 -5.82 -6.59 -3.55
C GLU A 90 -6.18 -7.96 -3.00
N LYS A 91 -7.42 -8.15 -2.51
CA LYS A 91 -7.88 -9.46 -2.05
C LYS A 91 -7.79 -10.54 -3.14
N GLU A 92 -7.92 -10.17 -4.40
CA GLU A 92 -7.94 -11.11 -5.52
C GLU A 92 -6.54 -11.52 -6.00
N PHE A 93 -5.51 -10.69 -5.79
CA PHE A 93 -4.14 -11.00 -6.21
C PHE A 93 -3.11 -11.14 -5.07
N ILE A 94 -3.41 -10.67 -3.85
CA ILE A 94 -2.55 -10.84 -2.68
C ILE A 94 -3.08 -12.03 -1.86
N GLU A 95 -2.52 -13.21 -2.15
CA GLU A 95 -2.98 -14.48 -1.58
C GLU A 95 -3.13 -14.50 -0.04
N PRO A 96 -2.27 -13.86 0.76
CA PRO A 96 -2.47 -13.77 2.21
C PRO A 96 -3.76 -13.07 2.67
N ILE A 97 -4.34 -12.15 1.87
CA ILE A 97 -5.59 -11.45 2.22
C ILE A 97 -6.76 -12.39 2.01
N LYS A 98 -7.47 -12.74 3.08
CA LYS A 98 -8.62 -13.67 3.01
C LYS A 98 -9.96 -12.98 3.15
N LYS A 99 -10.00 -11.85 3.85
CA LYS A 99 -11.21 -11.05 4.02
C LYS A 99 -10.87 -9.57 4.04
N ILE A 100 -11.81 -8.77 3.59
CA ILE A 100 -11.80 -7.32 3.67
C ILE A 100 -13.17 -6.85 4.10
N ALA A 101 -13.24 -5.68 4.73
CA ALA A 101 -14.49 -4.97 4.94
C ALA A 101 -14.24 -3.47 4.94
N GLN A 102 -15.14 -2.72 4.29
CA GLN A 102 -15.16 -1.27 4.43
C GLN A 102 -15.71 -0.94 5.82
N VAL A 103 -14.90 -0.28 6.63
CA VAL A 103 -15.28 0.16 7.98
C VAL A 103 -16.12 1.42 7.89
N LYS A 104 -15.67 2.38 7.08
CA LYS A 104 -16.31 3.69 6.94
C LYS A 104 -15.92 4.36 5.63
N SER A 105 -16.89 4.85 4.88
CA SER A 105 -16.64 5.83 3.80
C SER A 105 -16.61 7.24 4.39
N ILE A 106 -15.61 8.04 4.03
CA ILE A 106 -15.44 9.43 4.51
C ILE A 106 -15.77 10.42 3.38
N SER A 107 -15.24 10.16 2.19
CA SER A 107 -15.49 10.88 0.95
C SER A 107 -15.32 9.94 -0.25
N ASP A 108 -15.55 10.42 -1.47
CA ASP A 108 -15.32 9.65 -2.70
C ASP A 108 -13.85 9.25 -2.88
N THR A 109 -12.94 10.00 -2.24
CA THR A 109 -11.48 9.83 -2.32
C THR A 109 -10.88 9.28 -1.02
N GLN A 110 -11.69 9.03 0.01
CA GLN A 110 -11.20 8.62 1.31
C GLN A 110 -12.12 7.62 2.02
N SER A 111 -11.57 6.46 2.39
CA SER A 111 -12.32 5.44 3.13
C SER A 111 -11.42 4.61 4.05
N ILE A 112 -12.00 4.02 5.09
CA ILE A 112 -11.31 3.13 6.04
C ILE A 112 -11.69 1.69 5.71
N TRP A 113 -10.68 0.84 5.62
CA TRP A 113 -10.78 -0.57 5.32
C TRP A 113 -10.08 -1.41 6.39
N THR A 114 -10.64 -2.57 6.72
CA THR A 114 -9.98 -3.62 7.50
C THR A 114 -9.66 -4.80 6.60
N LEU A 115 -8.41 -5.25 6.65
CA LEU A 115 -7.89 -6.35 5.85
C LEU A 115 -7.40 -7.47 6.79
N TYR A 116 -7.92 -8.68 6.59
CA TYR A 116 -7.57 -9.86 7.38
C TYR A 116 -6.63 -10.77 6.60
N TYR A 117 -5.43 -10.94 7.14
CA TYR A 117 -4.34 -11.71 6.56
C TYR A 117 -4.16 -13.03 7.30
N THR A 118 -4.01 -14.11 6.55
CA THR A 118 -3.58 -15.40 7.08
C THR A 118 -2.20 -15.75 6.55
N PHE A 119 -1.38 -16.36 7.41
CA PHE A 119 -0.05 -16.83 7.05
C PHE A 119 0.06 -18.33 7.38
N PRO A 120 1.00 -19.05 6.76
CA PRO A 120 1.29 -20.42 7.15
C PRO A 120 1.63 -20.51 8.66
N PRO A 121 1.15 -21.56 9.36
CA PRO A 121 1.54 -21.81 10.74
C PRO A 121 3.08 -21.82 10.89
N PRO A 122 3.64 -21.29 12.00
CA PRO A 122 2.99 -20.92 13.26
C PRO A 122 2.55 -19.44 13.38
N VAL A 123 2.51 -18.70 12.26
CA VAL A 123 2.25 -17.26 12.26
C VAL A 123 0.74 -17.01 12.39
N SER A 124 0.28 -16.46 13.53
CA SER A 124 -1.14 -16.14 13.73
C SER A 124 -1.70 -15.17 12.67
N PRO A 125 -3.01 -15.13 12.43
CA PRO A 125 -3.59 -14.15 11.52
C PRO A 125 -3.34 -12.71 11.95
N ARG A 126 -3.23 -11.80 10.98
CA ARG A 126 -3.09 -10.35 11.19
C ARG A 126 -4.31 -9.61 10.72
N VAL A 127 -4.60 -8.51 11.38
CA VAL A 127 -5.60 -7.52 10.96
C VAL A 127 -4.88 -6.20 10.76
N PHE A 128 -5.03 -5.62 9.57
CA PHE A 128 -4.55 -4.29 9.25
C PHE A 128 -5.75 -3.42 8.91
N THR A 129 -5.97 -2.39 9.71
CA THR A 129 -7.04 -1.41 9.48
C THR A 129 -6.40 -0.12 9.05
N VAL A 130 -6.76 0.36 7.85
CA VAL A 130 -6.12 1.51 7.22
C VAL A 130 -7.15 2.45 6.61
N LEU A 131 -6.86 3.74 6.74
CA LEU A 131 -7.43 4.78 5.90
C LEU A 131 -6.72 4.72 4.55
N GLN A 132 -7.47 4.70 3.45
CA GLN A 132 -6.96 4.90 2.10
C GLN A 132 -7.44 6.25 1.59
N THR A 133 -6.49 7.11 1.22
CA THR A 133 -6.77 8.42 0.57
C THR A 133 -6.19 8.39 -0.83
N VAL A 134 -7.00 8.70 -1.84
CA VAL A 134 -6.62 8.63 -3.25
C VAL A 134 -6.61 10.01 -3.88
N HIS A 135 -5.69 10.24 -4.82
CA HIS A 135 -5.58 11.48 -5.57
C HIS A 135 -5.16 11.19 -7.01
N LEU A 136 -5.97 11.66 -7.96
CA LEU A 136 -5.74 11.50 -9.39
C LEU A 136 -5.56 12.86 -10.07
N VAL A 137 -4.54 12.96 -10.90
CA VAL A 137 -4.32 14.05 -11.85
C VAL A 137 -4.41 13.46 -13.25
N GLU A 138 -5.46 13.84 -13.99
CA GLU A 138 -5.73 13.32 -15.34
C GLU A 138 -4.99 14.08 -16.45
N SER A 139 -4.46 15.27 -16.14
CA SER A 139 -3.65 16.05 -17.09
C SER A 139 -2.28 15.40 -17.28
N SER A 140 -1.83 15.25 -18.53
CA SER A 140 -0.53 14.64 -18.84
C SER A 140 0.64 15.50 -18.31
N PRO A 141 1.66 14.89 -17.67
CA PRO A 141 1.75 13.47 -17.34
C PRO A 141 0.74 13.07 -16.26
N LYS A 142 -0.04 12.01 -16.51
CA LYS A 142 -1.01 11.50 -15.54
C LYS A 142 -0.30 11.04 -14.26
N LEU A 143 -0.89 11.33 -13.11
CA LEU A 143 -0.35 10.99 -11.80
C LEU A 143 -1.47 10.46 -10.90
N GLY A 144 -1.27 9.27 -10.36
CA GLY A 144 -2.16 8.68 -9.38
C GLY A 144 -1.40 8.42 -8.08
N ILE A 145 -1.96 8.79 -6.94
CA ILE A 145 -1.37 8.54 -5.62
C ILE A 145 -2.41 7.91 -4.70
N VAL A 146 -2.00 6.88 -3.97
CA VAL A 146 -2.76 6.29 -2.87
C VAL A 146 -1.93 6.32 -1.61
N VAL A 147 -2.46 6.90 -0.54
CA VAL A 147 -1.81 6.92 0.78
C VAL A 147 -2.64 6.10 1.75
N SER A 148 -2.01 5.09 2.34
CA SER A 148 -2.61 4.23 3.36
C SER A 148 -2.05 4.56 4.73
N VAL A 149 -2.90 4.88 5.71
CA VAL A 149 -2.51 5.25 7.08
C VAL A 149 -3.17 4.32 8.08
N PRO A 150 -2.46 3.78 9.09
CA PRO A 150 -3.07 2.84 10.03
C PRO A 150 -4.10 3.55 10.92
N ILE A 151 -5.23 2.87 11.17
CA ILE A 151 -6.33 3.35 12.00
C ILE A 151 -6.50 2.44 13.22
N ASP A 152 -6.68 3.05 14.38
CA ASP A 152 -7.02 2.40 15.63
C ASP A 152 -8.50 2.59 15.94
N LEU A 153 -9.25 1.48 15.87
CA LEU A 153 -10.69 1.44 16.16
C LEU A 153 -10.99 1.12 17.62
N SER A 154 -9.99 0.94 18.48
CA SER A 154 -10.21 0.53 19.88
C SER A 154 -11.07 1.49 20.72
N ALA A 155 -11.19 2.74 20.28
CA ALA A 155 -12.03 3.75 20.92
C ALA A 155 -13.49 3.77 20.41
N ASP A 156 -13.82 2.98 19.38
CA ASP A 156 -15.15 2.89 18.78
C ASP A 156 -15.60 1.42 18.70
N GLU A 157 -16.36 0.98 19.69
CA GLU A 157 -16.76 -0.43 19.83
C GLU A 157 -17.60 -0.94 18.65
N GLU A 158 -18.39 -0.08 18.00
CA GLU A 158 -19.20 -0.51 16.86
C GLU A 158 -18.34 -0.72 15.61
N LEU A 159 -17.41 0.20 15.33
CA LEU A 159 -16.47 0.02 14.22
C LEU A 159 -15.50 -1.14 14.47
N ALA A 160 -15.06 -1.34 15.71
CA ALA A 160 -14.17 -2.45 16.08
C ALA A 160 -14.79 -3.83 15.84
N LYS A 161 -16.12 -3.97 15.90
CA LYS A 161 -16.82 -5.25 15.59
C LYS A 161 -16.71 -5.67 14.13
N ILE A 162 -16.40 -4.74 13.22
CA ILE A 162 -16.20 -5.02 11.80
C ILE A 162 -14.85 -5.75 11.58
N GLU A 163 -13.89 -5.54 12.49
CA GLU A 163 -12.59 -6.18 12.40
C GLU A 163 -12.70 -7.68 12.71
N GLU A 164 -12.01 -8.49 11.91
CA GLU A 164 -11.83 -9.90 12.22
C GLU A 164 -10.94 -10.08 13.46
N LYS A 165 -11.00 -11.27 14.06
CA LYS A 165 -10.12 -11.61 15.19
C LYS A 165 -8.71 -11.94 14.70
N GLY A 166 -7.72 -11.18 15.15
CA GLY A 166 -6.31 -11.43 14.82
C GLY A 166 -5.36 -10.48 15.53
N VAL A 167 -4.06 -10.71 15.37
CA VAL A 167 -3.02 -9.81 15.89
C VAL A 167 -3.05 -8.51 15.09
N LYS A 168 -3.11 -7.36 15.76
CA LYS A 168 -3.07 -6.06 15.08
C LYS A 168 -1.70 -5.81 14.46
N GLY A 169 -1.65 -5.81 13.14
CA GLY A 169 -0.55 -5.29 12.37
C GLY A 169 -0.79 -3.82 12.05
N ARG A 170 0.28 -3.07 11.78
CA ARG A 170 0.20 -1.68 11.35
C ARG A 170 1.10 -1.48 10.14
N TYR A 171 0.59 -0.80 9.13
CA TYR A 171 1.43 -0.30 8.05
C TYR A 171 0.98 1.09 7.64
N VAL A 172 1.93 1.86 7.13
CA VAL A 172 1.69 3.07 6.37
C VAL A 172 2.31 2.85 4.99
N SER A 173 1.60 3.20 3.92
CA SER A 173 2.15 3.09 2.57
C SER A 173 1.77 4.27 1.70
N VAL A 174 2.61 4.53 0.70
CA VAL A 174 2.34 5.47 -0.37
C VAL A 174 2.62 4.76 -1.69
N GLU A 175 1.63 4.75 -2.56
CA GLU A 175 1.72 4.22 -3.91
C GLU A 175 1.55 5.34 -4.91
N ARG A 176 2.38 5.34 -5.95
CA ARG A 176 2.34 6.29 -7.06
C ARG A 176 2.36 5.53 -8.38
N LEU A 177 1.44 5.91 -9.25
CA LEU A 177 1.48 5.65 -10.68
C LEU A 177 1.82 6.97 -11.39
N LEU A 178 2.80 6.94 -12.29
CA LEU A 178 3.22 8.11 -13.05
C LEU A 178 3.37 7.72 -14.52
N GLU A 179 2.67 8.44 -15.40
CA GLU A 179 2.88 8.35 -16.84
C GLU A 179 4.24 8.98 -17.20
N LEU A 180 5.07 8.23 -17.93
CA LEU A 180 6.39 8.66 -18.38
C LEU A 180 6.36 9.19 -19.81
N GLU A 181 7.35 9.99 -20.17
CA GLU A 181 7.47 10.60 -21.50
C GLU A 181 7.54 9.57 -22.64
N ASP A 182 8.03 8.36 -22.37
CA ASP A 182 8.12 7.26 -23.33
C ASP A 182 6.83 6.42 -23.42
N GLY A 183 5.76 6.86 -22.76
CA GLY A 183 4.45 6.20 -22.73
C GLY A 183 4.38 4.99 -21.80
N LYS A 184 5.44 4.71 -21.02
CA LYS A 184 5.38 3.74 -19.93
C LYS A 184 4.69 4.31 -18.69
N VAL A 185 4.38 3.42 -17.76
CA VAL A 185 3.90 3.77 -16.42
C VAL A 185 4.94 3.35 -15.39
N GLU A 186 5.46 4.31 -14.62
CA GLU A 186 6.20 4.00 -13.39
C GLU A 186 5.19 3.65 -12.29
N TRP A 187 5.34 2.47 -11.70
CA TRP A 187 4.64 2.10 -10.47
C TRP A 187 5.64 2.03 -9.31
N ARG A 188 5.48 2.95 -8.37
CA ARG A 188 6.33 3.10 -7.19
C ARG A 188 5.50 2.91 -5.93
N MET A 189 6.01 2.14 -4.98
CA MET A 189 5.38 1.95 -3.67
C MET A 189 6.43 2.05 -2.58
N ALA A 190 6.15 2.84 -1.54
CA ALA A 190 6.92 2.87 -0.31
C ALA A 190 6.03 2.45 0.87
N THR A 191 6.53 1.59 1.75
CA THR A 191 5.80 1.13 2.93
C THR A 191 6.72 1.04 4.15
N SER A 192 6.14 1.31 5.31
CA SER A 192 6.70 0.99 6.61
C SER A 192 5.66 0.18 7.37
N SER A 193 6.07 -0.92 7.97
CA SER A 193 5.13 -1.85 8.60
C SER A 193 5.70 -2.52 9.84
N SER A 194 4.79 -2.91 10.72
CA SER A 194 5.05 -3.77 11.87
C SER A 194 3.97 -4.85 11.92
N PRO A 195 4.33 -6.14 11.92
CA PRO A 195 3.37 -7.25 11.96
C PRO A 195 2.70 -7.44 13.33
N GLY A 196 3.15 -6.70 14.35
CA GLY A 196 2.70 -6.84 15.74
C GLY A 196 3.06 -8.19 16.37
N GLY A 197 2.64 -8.36 17.63
CA GLY A 197 2.92 -9.56 18.42
C GLY A 197 4.42 -9.76 18.71
N SER A 198 4.83 -11.03 18.79
CA SER A 198 6.20 -11.42 19.20
C SER A 198 7.13 -11.75 18.03
N ILE A 199 6.80 -11.36 16.79
CA ILE A 199 7.70 -11.56 15.65
C ILE A 199 8.86 -10.57 15.76
N PRO A 200 10.13 -11.04 15.80
CA PRO A 200 11.27 -10.13 15.79
C PRO A 200 11.29 -9.26 14.54
N SER A 201 11.47 -7.95 14.69
CA SER A 201 11.34 -6.99 13.58
C SER A 201 12.28 -7.31 12.40
N PHE A 202 13.49 -7.79 12.69
CA PHE A 202 14.46 -8.18 11.65
C PHE A 202 13.92 -9.27 10.70
N VAL A 203 13.05 -10.17 11.18
CA VAL A 203 12.47 -11.24 10.35
C VAL A 203 11.53 -10.63 9.32
N SER A 204 10.63 -9.74 9.74
CA SER A 204 9.74 -9.02 8.83
C SER A 204 10.49 -8.05 7.90
N GLU A 205 11.55 -7.42 8.38
CA GLU A 205 12.37 -6.48 7.59
C GLU A 205 13.13 -7.21 6.47
N MET A 206 13.66 -8.41 6.74
CA MET A 206 14.36 -9.21 5.73
C MET A 206 13.46 -9.70 4.60
N SER A 207 12.18 -9.98 4.88
CA SER A 207 11.23 -10.45 3.86
C SER A 207 10.62 -9.32 3.04
N MET A 208 10.62 -8.08 3.57
CA MET A 208 9.89 -6.97 2.99
C MET A 208 10.23 -6.69 1.52
N PRO A 209 11.52 -6.60 1.10
CA PRO A 209 11.85 -6.32 -0.31
C PRO A 209 11.34 -7.40 -1.27
N GLY A 210 11.33 -8.67 -0.83
CA GLY A 210 10.83 -9.77 -1.63
C GLY A 210 9.30 -9.75 -1.78
N GLN A 211 8.60 -9.48 -0.68
CA GLN A 211 7.14 -9.39 -0.64
C GLN A 211 6.63 -8.27 -1.54
N ILE A 212 7.11 -7.04 -1.34
CA ILE A 212 6.64 -5.88 -2.12
C ILE A 212 6.99 -5.97 -3.62
N ALA A 213 8.00 -6.75 -3.98
CA ALA A 213 8.33 -7.03 -5.37
C ALA A 213 7.46 -8.14 -5.98
N ALA A 214 7.08 -9.14 -5.19
CA ALA A 214 6.17 -10.20 -5.61
C ALA A 214 4.77 -9.66 -5.92
N ASP A 215 4.30 -8.65 -5.16
CA ASP A 215 3.00 -8.02 -5.37
C ASP A 215 2.82 -7.46 -6.80
N VAL A 216 3.89 -6.92 -7.40
CA VAL A 216 3.87 -6.48 -8.81
C VAL A 216 3.60 -7.65 -9.75
N THR A 217 4.30 -8.77 -9.54
CA THR A 217 4.13 -9.94 -10.39
C THR A 217 2.78 -10.62 -10.19
N HIS A 218 2.24 -10.60 -8.98
CA HIS A 218 0.91 -11.11 -8.69
C HIS A 218 -0.18 -10.26 -9.34
N PHE A 219 -0.07 -8.93 -9.21
CA PHE A 219 -0.97 -7.99 -9.87
C PHE A 219 -0.98 -8.22 -11.38
N LEU A 220 0.19 -8.20 -12.04
CA LEU A 220 0.25 -8.36 -13.50
C LEU A 220 -0.34 -9.69 -13.96
N LYS A 221 -0.06 -10.78 -13.24
CA LYS A 221 -0.63 -12.10 -13.55
C LYS A 221 -2.15 -12.10 -13.45
N TRP A 222 -2.70 -11.53 -12.38
CA TRP A 222 -4.15 -11.43 -12.17
C TRP A 222 -4.79 -10.52 -13.23
N PHE A 223 -4.21 -9.35 -13.47
CA PHE A 223 -4.70 -8.38 -14.43
C PHE A 223 -4.71 -8.92 -15.86
N HIS A 224 -3.65 -9.62 -16.29
CA HIS A 224 -3.61 -10.26 -17.61
C HIS A 224 -4.70 -11.31 -17.78
N ALA A 225 -4.98 -12.09 -16.73
CA ALA A 225 -6.08 -13.04 -16.76
C ALA A 225 -7.46 -12.33 -16.88
N LEU A 226 -7.66 -11.20 -16.22
CA LEU A 226 -8.89 -10.39 -16.38
C LEU A 226 -9.04 -9.82 -17.79
N ARG A 227 -7.94 -9.30 -18.34
CA ARG A 227 -7.90 -8.74 -19.70
C ARG A 227 -8.24 -9.78 -20.76
N GLU A 228 -7.68 -10.98 -20.64
CA GLU A 228 -7.99 -12.12 -21.53
C GLU A 228 -9.46 -12.54 -21.44
N ASN A 229 -10.08 -12.40 -20.28
CA ASN A 229 -11.48 -12.72 -20.04
C ASN A 229 -12.45 -11.57 -20.35
N GLY A 230 -11.98 -10.41 -20.82
CA GLY A 230 -12.83 -9.26 -21.18
C GLY A 230 -13.44 -8.49 -20.00
N HIS A 231 -12.85 -8.57 -18.81
CA HIS A 231 -13.34 -7.91 -17.59
C HIS A 231 -12.53 -6.66 -17.20
N ASN A 232 -11.85 -6.01 -18.16
CA ASN A 232 -11.05 -4.81 -17.90
C ASN A 232 -11.89 -3.58 -17.62
#